data_AF-D8DVU4-F1
#
_entry.id   AF-D8DVU4-F1
#
_cell.length_a   1.000
_cell.length_b   1.000
_cell.length_c   1.000
_cell.angle_alpha   90.00
_cell.angle_beta   90.00
_cell.angle_gamma   90.00
#
_symmetry.space_group_name_H-M   'P 1'
#
loop_
_entity.id
_entity.type
_entity.pdbx_description
1 polymer ?
#
loop_
_entity_poly.entity_id
_entity_poly.type
_entity_poly.pdbx_seq_one_letter_code
_entity_poly.pdbx_strand_id
1 'polypeptide(L)' 'MDENGTKVFEASYDAWDRQTVTLNTIGLHRGYTGHEMLMEFDIINMNGRLYDPILGRFFSPDNYVQMPDNSQNFNRYNY' A
#
# COMPACT_ATOMS: atom_id res chain seq x y z
N MET A 1 13.58 -10.57 -11.69
CA MET A 1 14.16 -11.81 -12.21
C MET A 1 15.55 -11.94 -11.64
N ASP A 2 16.07 -13.15 -11.47
CA ASP A 2 17.49 -13.37 -11.23
C ASP A 2 18.31 -13.19 -12.53
N GLU A 3 19.63 -13.36 -12.44
CA GLU A 3 20.56 -13.26 -13.58
C GLU A 3 20.31 -14.32 -14.67
N ASN A 4 19.58 -15.40 -14.33
CA ASN A 4 19.23 -16.50 -15.23
C ASN A 4 17.83 -16.34 -15.86
N GLY A 5 17.11 -15.27 -15.53
CA GLY A 5 15.75 -15.02 -16.02
C GLY A 5 14.64 -15.71 -15.23
N THR A 6 14.96 -16.36 -14.11
CA THR A 6 13.98 -16.96 -13.19
C THR A 6 13.22 -15.87 -12.44
N LYS A 7 11.91 -16.04 -12.29
CA LYS A 7 11.12 -15.18 -11.39
C LYS A 7 11.59 -15.38 -9.95
N VAL A 8 11.86 -14.28 -9.27
CA VAL A 8 12.22 -14.23 -7.83
C VAL A 8 11.14 -13.57 -6.99
N PHE A 9 10.23 -12.83 -7.65
CA PHE A 9 9.11 -12.17 -7.03
C PHE A 9 7.95 -12.10 -8.02
N GLU A 10 6.73 -12.35 -7.52
CA GLU A 10 5.49 -12.21 -8.25
C GLU A 10 4.38 -11.87 -7.26
N ALA A 11 3.62 -10.82 -7.58
CA ALA A 11 2.48 -10.39 -6.81
C ALA A 11 1.41 -9.79 -7.72
N SER A 12 0.16 -9.92 -7.32
CA SER A 12 -0.99 -9.21 -7.91
C SER A 12 -1.57 -8.21 -6.92
N TYR A 13 -2.28 -7.22 -7.44
CA TYR A 13 -2.94 -6.16 -6.68
C TYR A 13 -4.39 -6.04 -7.14
N ASP A 14 -5.31 -5.79 -6.20
CA ASP A 14 -6.63 -5.28 -6.54
C ASP A 14 -6.60 -3.75 -6.69
N ALA A 15 -7.75 -3.14 -6.98
CA ALA A 15 -7.83 -1.69 -7.19
C ALA A 15 -7.80 -0.88 -5.86
N TRP A 16 -7.71 -1.56 -4.72
CA TRP A 16 -7.61 -1.00 -3.37
C TRP A 16 -6.20 -1.25 -2.79
N ASP A 17 -5.28 -1.70 -3.66
CA ASP A 17 -3.87 -1.99 -3.39
C ASP A 17 -3.62 -3.16 -2.45
N ARG A 18 -4.61 -4.05 -2.27
CA ARG A 18 -4.42 -5.30 -1.55
C ARG A 18 -3.49 -6.21 -2.36
N GLN A 19 -2.35 -6.54 -1.77
CA GLN A 19 -1.33 -7.36 -2.41
C GLN A 19 -1.54 -8.85 -2.14
N THR A 20 -1.50 -9.66 -3.19
CA THR A 20 -1.40 -11.12 -3.08
C THR A 20 -0.06 -11.56 -3.66
N VAL A 21 0.85 -12.01 -2.79
CA VAL A 21 2.20 -12.46 -3.18
C VAL A 21 2.16 -13.94 -3.53
N THR A 22 2.43 -14.29 -4.79
CA THR A 22 2.50 -15.70 -5.26
C THR A 22 3.92 -16.25 -5.22
N LEU A 23 4.93 -15.38 -5.28
CA LEU A 23 6.34 -15.75 -5.21
C LEU A 23 7.14 -14.63 -4.53
N ASN A 24 7.98 -14.97 -3.56
CA ASN A 24 8.93 -14.04 -2.95
C ASN A 24 10.14 -14.78 -2.39
N THR A 25 11.14 -15.04 -3.23
CA THR A 25 12.36 -15.75 -2.82
C THR A 25 13.44 -14.82 -2.28
N ILE A 26 13.26 -13.51 -2.42
CA ILE A 26 14.25 -12.48 -2.08
C ILE A 26 13.88 -11.70 -0.81
N GLY A 27 12.73 -12.01 -0.18
CA GLY A 27 12.26 -11.26 0.99
C GLY A 27 11.96 -9.80 0.66
N LEU A 28 11.39 -9.52 -0.52
CA LEU A 28 11.01 -8.18 -0.90
C LEU A 28 9.81 -7.74 -0.06
N HIS A 29 9.99 -6.66 0.71
CA HIS A 29 8.94 -6.05 1.53
C HIS A 29 8.32 -4.80 0.90
N ARG A 30 8.72 -4.43 -0.32
CA ARG A 30 8.15 -3.29 -1.04
C ARG A 30 7.19 -3.75 -2.11
N GLY A 31 6.08 -3.01 -2.25
CA GLY A 31 5.00 -3.34 -3.17
C GLY A 31 4.49 -2.11 -3.92
N TYR A 32 3.16 -1.94 -3.89
CA TYR A 32 2.47 -0.90 -4.64
C TYR A 32 3.06 0.48 -4.38
N THR A 33 3.23 1.26 -5.47
CA THR A 33 3.86 2.59 -5.48
C THR A 33 5.22 2.71 -4.76
N GLY A 34 5.89 1.58 -4.49
CA GLY A 34 7.19 1.53 -3.81
C GLY A 34 7.13 1.59 -2.29
N HIS A 35 5.92 1.51 -1.71
CA HIS A 35 5.70 1.51 -0.27
C HIS A 35 6.01 0.17 0.37
N GLU A 36 6.28 0.20 1.67
CA GLU A 36 6.54 -0.99 2.47
C GLU A 36 5.23 -1.71 2.82
N MET A 37 5.20 -3.02 2.58
CA MET A 37 4.07 -3.90 2.75
C MET A 37 4.30 -4.75 4.00
N LEU A 38 3.54 -4.46 5.06
CA LEU A 38 3.51 -5.22 6.30
C LEU A 38 2.59 -6.43 6.11
N MET A 39 3.06 -7.42 5.36
CA MET A 39 2.27 -8.59 4.93
C MET A 39 1.65 -9.38 6.09
N GLU A 40 2.25 -9.37 7.28
CA GLU A 40 1.70 -10.05 8.47
C GLU A 40 0.40 -9.42 8.97
N PHE A 41 0.16 -8.15 8.64
CA PHE A 41 -1.00 -7.38 9.08
C PHE A 41 -1.88 -6.91 7.93
N ASP A 42 -1.54 -7.24 6.68
CA ASP A 42 -2.16 -6.67 5.46
C ASP A 42 -2.17 -5.12 5.46
N ILE A 43 -1.15 -4.47 6.04
CA ILE A 43 -1.04 -3.00 6.13
C ILE A 43 0.04 -2.47 5.19
N ILE A 44 -0.18 -1.28 4.64
CA ILE A 44 0.82 -0.56 3.84
C ILE A 44 1.37 0.62 4.66
N ASN A 45 2.70 0.64 4.83
CA ASN A 45 3.40 1.78 5.39
C ASN A 45 3.73 2.80 4.29
N MET A 46 3.00 3.92 4.29
CA MET A 46 3.19 5.03 3.35
C MET A 46 4.11 6.13 3.89
N ASN A 47 4.97 5.80 4.87
CA ASN A 47 5.91 6.67 5.60
C ASN A 47 5.28 7.78 6.46
N GLY A 48 4.18 8.38 6.02
CA GLY A 48 3.45 9.39 6.80
C GLY A 48 2.25 8.83 7.55
N ARG A 49 1.56 7.86 6.94
CA ARG A 49 0.36 7.21 7.48
C ARG A 49 0.36 5.73 7.13
N LEU A 50 -0.30 4.94 7.96
CA LEU A 50 -0.59 3.53 7.69
C LEU A 50 -1.92 3.43 6.95
N TYR A 51 -1.92 2.69 5.84
CA TYR A 51 -3.10 2.44 5.02
C TYR A 51 -3.55 0.98 5.18
N ASP A 52 -4.85 0.80 5.35
CA ASP A 52 -5.54 -0.49 5.37
C ASP A 52 -6.23 -0.70 4.00
N PRO A 53 -5.71 -1.59 3.13
CA PRO A 53 -6.32 -1.95 1.86
C PRO A 53 -7.65 -2.68 1.99
N ILE A 54 -7.88 -3.40 3.09
CA ILE A 54 -9.12 -4.15 3.33
C ILE A 54 -10.27 -3.17 3.59
N LEU A 55 -10.01 -2.13 4.38
CA LEU A 55 -10.99 -1.08 4.68
C LEU A 55 -10.97 0.08 3.69
N GLY A 56 -9.94 0.15 2.83
CA GLY A 56 -9.73 1.22 1.87
C GLY A 56 -9.49 2.59 2.52
N ARG A 57 -8.78 2.63 3.65
CA ARG A 57 -8.60 3.89 4.43
C ARG A 57 -7.34 3.91 5.28
N PHE A 58 -6.93 5.09 5.70
CA PHE A 58 -5.84 5.28 6.65
C PHE A 58 -6.26 5.03 8.10
N PHE A 59 -5.31 4.64 8.96
CA PHE A 59 -5.53 4.50 10.42
C PHE A 59 -5.58 5.83 11.15
N SER A 60 -4.99 6.87 10.57
CA SER A 60 -4.96 8.20 11.13
C SER A 60 -5.50 9.20 10.11
N PRO A 61 -6.19 10.25 10.58
CA PRO A 61 -6.62 11.30 9.67
C PRO A 61 -5.41 12.08 9.16
N ASP A 62 -5.47 12.58 7.93
CA ASP A 62 -4.50 13.57 7.44
C ASP A 62 -4.50 14.82 8.34
N ASN A 63 -3.31 15.27 8.74
CA ASN A 63 -3.15 16.46 9.56
C ASN A 63 -3.49 17.75 8.80
N TYR A 64 -3.47 17.71 7.47
CA TYR A 64 -3.69 18.85 6.59
C TYR A 64 -4.94 18.64 5.73
N VAL A 65 -5.81 19.66 5.69
CA VAL A 65 -6.86 19.75 4.66
C VAL A 65 -6.27 20.57 3.52
N GLN A 66 -5.83 19.89 2.46
CA GLN A 66 -5.07 20.53 1.38
C GLN A 66 -5.91 21.47 0.52
N MET A 67 -7.22 21.21 0.41
CA MET A 67 -8.17 22.00 -0.38
C MET A 67 -9.48 22.17 0.41
N PRO A 68 -9.62 23.23 1.21
CA PRO A 68 -10.80 23.44 2.05
C PRO A 68 -12.09 23.67 1.25
N ASP A 69 -11.99 24.13 0.00
CA ASP A 69 -13.14 24.33 -0.89
C ASP A 69 -13.63 23.03 -1.55
N ASN A 70 -12.86 21.94 -1.43
CA ASN A 70 -13.24 20.63 -1.93
C ASN A 70 -13.85 19.80 -0.78
N SER A 71 -15.16 19.56 -0.84
CA SER A 71 -15.88 18.80 0.18
C SER A 71 -15.34 17.37 0.38
N GLN A 72 -14.68 16.79 -0.62
CA GLN A 72 -14.04 15.47 -0.51
C GLN A 72 -12.82 15.46 0.40
N ASN A 73 -12.14 16.62 0.54
CA ASN A 73 -10.93 16.75 1.37
C ASN A 73 -11.24 16.65 2.88
N PHE A 74 -12.51 16.76 3.27
CA PHE A 74 -12.92 16.56 4.66
C PHE A 74 -12.95 15.08 5.07
N ASN A 75 -12.94 14.13 4.13
CA ASN A 75 -12.71 12.73 4.44
C ASN A 75 -11.21 12.45 4.58
N ARG A 76 -10.66 12.82 5.74
CA ARG A 76 -9.22 12.72 6.02
C ARG A 76 -8.67 11.30 6.16
N TYR A 77 -9.54 10.29 6.08
CA TYR A 77 -9.16 8.87 6.11
C TYR A 77 -9.10 8.25 4.71
N ASN A 78 -9.58 8.95 3.68
CA ASN A 78 -9.56 8.44 2.32
C ASN A 78 -8.13 8.40 1.76
N TYR A 79 -7.91 7.45 0.85
CA TYR A 79 -6.75 7.45 -0.04
C TYR A 79 -6.79 8.62 -1.02
#